data_AF-A0A0U3SBH2-F1
#
_entry.id   AF-A0A0U3SBH2-F1
#
_cell.length_a   1.000
_cell.length_b   1.000
_cell.length_c   1.000
_cell.angle_alpha   90.00
_cell.angle_beta   90.00
_cell.angle_gamma   90.00
#
_symmetry.space_group_name_H-M   'P 1'
#
loop_
_entity.id
_entity.type
_entity.pdbx_description
1 polymer ?
#
loop_
_entity_poly.entity_id
_entity_poly.type
_entity_poly.pdbx_seq_one_letter_code
_entity_poly.pdbx_strand_id
1 'polypeptide(L)'
;MMSINFAMFSLAKDVIEEGAYLALFYSPFAFGILKNFLGIFTSSGKQKGSEGLLPSGAYIYPSLDVDYLITEVLGNREIIAVARNPHLFEKYEIPLLWLSKVEKENAVSPTHLEKILHWAVTTITNEHALIFDGVEYLILENGFEPVFRFLVNLKDQILLKNSVLVLVVDERALEEKHAFLLQREFKKIL
;
A
#
# COMPACT_ATOMS: atom_id res chain seq x y z
N MET A 1 -30.36 8.11 -65.65
CA MET A 1 -29.02 7.48 -65.71
C MET A 1 -28.00 8.59 -65.95
N MET A 2 -26.93 8.63 -65.13
CA MET A 2 -25.83 9.63 -65.09
C MET A 2 -26.24 11.08 -64.71
N SER A 3 -25.64 11.81 -63.78
CA SER A 3 -24.57 11.55 -62.80
C SER A 3 -24.70 12.65 -61.72
N ILE A 4 -25.17 12.27 -60.53
CA ILE A 4 -25.32 13.15 -59.34
C ILE A 4 -23.96 13.40 -58.65
N ASN A 5 -22.86 12.82 -59.18
CA ASN A 5 -21.55 12.76 -58.52
C ASN A 5 -20.60 13.97 -58.72
N PHE A 6 -20.98 15.06 -59.40
CA PHE A 6 -20.04 16.19 -59.61
C PHE A 6 -20.39 17.46 -58.78
N ALA A 7 -21.66 17.75 -58.52
CA ALA A 7 -22.06 18.94 -57.76
C ALA A 7 -21.86 18.79 -56.24
N MET A 8 -22.01 17.57 -55.69
CA MET A 8 -21.72 17.27 -54.28
C MET A 8 -20.23 17.34 -53.94
N PHE A 9 -19.35 17.25 -54.93
CA PHE A 9 -17.89 17.35 -54.74
C PHE A 9 -17.39 18.81 -54.72
N SER A 10 -18.16 19.74 -55.30
CA SER A 10 -17.81 21.17 -55.33
C SER A 10 -18.30 21.94 -54.09
N LEU A 11 -19.38 21.51 -53.43
CA LEU A 11 -19.88 22.16 -52.20
C LEU A 11 -19.14 21.71 -50.93
N ALA A 12 -18.47 20.56 -50.99
CA ALA A 12 -17.72 20.00 -49.86
C ALA A 12 -16.29 20.54 -49.74
N LYS A 13 -15.74 21.19 -50.77
CA LYS A 13 -14.37 21.74 -50.72
C LYS A 13 -14.28 23.13 -50.10
N ASP A 14 -15.32 23.97 -50.23
CA ASP A 14 -15.29 25.32 -49.67
C ASP A 14 -15.66 25.37 -48.17
N VAL A 15 -16.26 24.32 -47.61
CA VAL A 15 -16.56 24.22 -46.16
C VAL A 15 -15.37 23.68 -45.36
N ILE A 16 -14.35 23.13 -46.02
CA ILE A 16 -13.18 22.51 -45.35
C ILE A 16 -12.02 23.52 -45.14
N GLU A 17 -12.02 24.68 -45.80
CA GLU A 17 -10.92 25.64 -45.67
C GLU A 17 -11.05 26.67 -44.53
N GLU A 18 -12.21 26.84 -43.88
CA GLU A 18 -12.34 27.80 -42.76
C GLU A 18 -12.32 27.17 -41.35
N GLY A 19 -12.35 25.83 -41.23
CA GLY A 19 -12.33 25.15 -39.93
C GLY A 19 -10.97 24.66 -39.45
N ALA A 20 -9.96 24.60 -40.32
CA ALA A 20 -8.69 23.91 -40.03
C ALA A 20 -7.72 24.71 -39.14
N TYR A 21 -7.93 26.03 -38.99
CA TYR A 21 -7.01 26.88 -38.24
C TYR A 21 -7.35 27.03 -36.75
N LEU A 22 -8.49 26.52 -36.29
CA LEU A 22 -8.85 26.50 -34.86
C LEU A 22 -8.45 25.19 -34.15
N ALA A 23 -8.07 24.14 -34.88
CA ALA A 23 -7.68 22.85 -34.30
C ALA A 23 -6.20 22.78 -33.86
N LEU A 24 -5.35 23.72 -34.29
CA LEU A 24 -3.94 23.77 -33.89
C LEU A 24 -3.70 24.47 -32.54
N PHE A 25 -4.75 24.99 -31.89
CA PHE A 25 -4.68 25.65 -30.59
C PHE A 25 -5.37 24.89 -29.44
N TYR A 26 -5.85 23.66 -29.66
CA TYR A 26 -6.18 22.76 -28.55
C TYR A 26 -4.92 22.03 -28.06
N SER A 27 -4.16 22.79 -27.26
CA SER A 27 -3.47 22.44 -26.02
C SER A 27 -3.04 20.97 -25.78
N PRO A 28 -1.83 20.70 -25.23
CA PRO A 28 -1.28 19.37 -24.89
C PRO A 28 -2.12 18.46 -23.97
N PHE A 29 -3.35 18.84 -23.64
CA PHE A 29 -4.32 18.11 -22.83
C PHE A 29 -4.90 16.86 -23.52
N ALA A 30 -5.01 16.85 -24.86
CA ALA A 30 -5.58 15.70 -25.58
C ALA A 30 -4.68 14.45 -25.57
N PHE A 31 -3.36 14.62 -25.40
CA PHE A 31 -2.41 13.50 -25.37
C PHE A 31 -2.44 12.74 -24.03
N GLY A 32 -2.77 13.43 -22.94
CA GLY A 32 -2.89 12.83 -21.61
C GLY A 32 -4.06 11.85 -21.50
N ILE A 33 -5.18 12.17 -22.16
CA ILE A 33 -6.39 11.32 -22.15
C ILE A 33 -6.18 10.09 -23.04
N LEU A 34 -5.46 10.20 -24.17
CA LEU A 34 -5.19 9.07 -25.06
C LEU A 34 -4.23 8.04 -24.44
N LYS A 35 -3.25 8.45 -23.63
CA LYS A 35 -2.40 7.52 -22.87
C LYS A 35 -3.21 6.70 -21.86
N ASN A 36 -4.17 7.34 -21.17
CA ASN A 36 -5.07 6.64 -20.25
C ASN A 36 -6.04 5.72 -20.99
N PHE A 37 -6.49 6.05 -22.20
CA PHE A 37 -7.39 5.21 -22.99
C PHE A 37 -6.70 4.01 -23.66
N LEU A 38 -5.45 4.16 -24.13
CA LEU A 38 -4.68 3.02 -24.68
C LEU A 38 -4.22 2.04 -23.59
N GLY A 39 -4.04 2.50 -22.35
CA GLY A 39 -3.79 1.63 -21.19
C GLY A 39 -4.94 0.67 -20.86
N ILE A 40 -6.15 0.93 -21.38
CA ILE A 40 -7.34 0.10 -21.15
C ILE A 40 -7.45 -1.05 -22.16
N PHE A 41 -6.73 -1.01 -23.30
CA PHE A 41 -6.95 -1.98 -24.40
C PHE A 41 -5.77 -2.90 -24.75
N THR A 42 -4.65 -2.85 -24.02
CA THR A 42 -3.53 -3.79 -24.23
C THR A 42 -3.10 -4.49 -22.95
N SER A 43 -3.84 -5.52 -22.55
CA SER A 43 -3.25 -6.76 -22.00
C SER A 43 -4.29 -7.87 -21.99
N SER A 44 -4.46 -8.50 -23.15
CA SER A 44 -5.02 -9.85 -23.25
C SER A 44 -3.86 -10.84 -23.08
N GLY A 45 -3.98 -11.72 -22.09
CA GLY A 45 -3.40 -13.05 -22.13
C GLY A 45 -1.94 -13.23 -21.71
N LYS A 46 -1.69 -13.19 -20.39
CA LYS A 46 -0.89 -14.23 -19.72
C LYS A 46 -1.49 -14.52 -18.36
N GLN A 47 -2.25 -15.61 -18.27
CA GLN A 47 -2.57 -16.22 -16.99
C GLN A 47 -1.27 -16.69 -16.35
N LYS A 48 -0.83 -15.97 -15.34
CA LYS A 48 0.03 -16.50 -14.28
C LYS A 48 -0.88 -16.53 -13.05
N GLY A 49 -1.04 -17.71 -12.46
CA GLY A 49 -2.02 -17.98 -11.42
C GLY A 49 -1.99 -16.94 -10.31
N SER A 50 -3.18 -16.65 -9.77
CA SER A 50 -3.39 -15.86 -8.56
C SER A 50 -2.83 -16.60 -7.33
N GLU A 51 -1.52 -16.66 -7.22
CA GLU A 51 -0.80 -16.89 -5.97
C GLU A 51 -0.03 -15.60 -5.69
N GLY A 52 -0.47 -14.76 -4.74
CA GLY A 52 0.30 -13.55 -4.41
C GLY A 52 -0.42 -12.34 -3.82
N LEU A 53 -1.60 -12.48 -3.20
CA LEU A 53 -2.14 -11.41 -2.35
C LEU A 53 -2.52 -12.02 -1.01
N LEU A 54 -1.84 -11.59 0.07
CA LEU A 54 -2.27 -11.96 1.41
C LEU A 54 -3.72 -11.49 1.62
N PRO A 55 -4.64 -12.39 2.05
CA PRO A 55 -5.98 -11.97 2.42
C PRO A 55 -5.91 -11.05 3.64
N SER A 56 -7.00 -10.34 3.93
CA SER A 56 -7.14 -9.63 5.20
C SER A 56 -6.85 -10.58 6.36
N GLY A 57 -5.98 -10.17 7.27
CA GLY A 57 -5.39 -11.07 8.24
C GLY A 57 -4.23 -10.43 8.99
N ALA A 58 -3.78 -11.11 10.04
CA ALA A 58 -2.66 -10.68 10.86
C ALA A 58 -1.58 -11.76 10.88
N TYR A 59 -0.35 -11.36 10.58
CA TYR A 59 0.72 -12.26 10.21
C TYR A 59 2.03 -11.95 10.95
N ILE A 60 2.88 -12.97 11.10
CA ILE A 60 4.26 -12.83 11.58
C ILE A 60 5.22 -13.03 10.42
N TYR A 61 6.12 -12.07 10.22
CA TYR A 61 7.23 -12.13 9.27
C TYR A 61 8.56 -12.11 10.04
N PRO A 62 9.39 -13.17 9.96
CA PRO A 62 10.47 -13.39 10.94
C PRO A 62 11.75 -12.59 10.73
N SER A 63 11.94 -11.97 9.57
CA SER A 63 13.12 -11.15 9.28
C SER A 63 12.73 -10.03 8.33
N LEU A 64 13.08 -8.79 8.67
CA LEU A 64 12.71 -7.62 7.88
C LEU A 64 13.51 -7.54 6.56
N ASP A 65 13.05 -8.26 5.54
CA ASP A 65 13.30 -7.91 4.14
C ASP A 65 12.13 -7.03 3.66
N VAL A 66 12.29 -5.71 3.80
CA VAL A 66 11.25 -4.73 3.42
C VAL A 66 10.90 -4.87 1.94
N ASP A 67 11.90 -5.16 1.11
CA ASP A 67 11.74 -5.18 -0.34
C ASP A 67 10.82 -6.31 -0.75
N TYR A 68 11.18 -7.52 -0.32
CA TYR A 68 10.36 -8.70 -0.58
C TYR A 68 8.96 -8.56 0.03
N LEU A 69 8.86 -8.07 1.27
CA LEU A 69 7.58 -7.92 1.94
C LEU A 69 6.64 -6.96 1.18
N ILE A 70 7.17 -5.84 0.70
CA ILE A 70 6.37 -4.86 -0.04
C ILE A 70 6.05 -5.36 -1.46
N THR A 71 7.03 -5.85 -2.21
CA THR A 71 6.82 -6.14 -3.65
C THR A 71 6.16 -7.50 -3.90
N GLU A 72 6.52 -8.54 -3.14
CA GLU A 72 6.09 -9.90 -3.41
C GLU A 72 4.94 -10.37 -2.52
N VAL A 73 4.82 -9.82 -1.31
CA VAL A 73 3.87 -10.33 -0.30
C VAL A 73 2.63 -9.44 -0.16
N LEU A 74 2.81 -8.13 -0.11
CA LEU A 74 1.72 -7.17 0.09
C LEU A 74 1.08 -6.68 -1.22
N GLY A 75 1.79 -6.84 -2.35
CA GLY A 75 1.29 -6.51 -3.69
C GLY A 75 0.93 -5.02 -3.83
N ASN A 76 -0.24 -4.74 -4.41
CA ASN A 76 -0.65 -3.37 -4.76
C ASN A 76 -1.40 -2.62 -3.63
N ARG A 77 -1.33 -3.09 -2.39
CA ARG A 77 -2.00 -2.40 -1.27
C ARG A 77 -1.27 -1.10 -0.95
N GLU A 78 -2.01 -0.07 -0.51
CA GLU A 78 -1.38 1.06 0.15
C GLU A 78 -0.77 0.60 1.48
N ILE A 79 0.47 1.02 1.74
CA ILE A 79 1.26 0.54 2.86
C ILE A 79 1.49 1.69 3.82
N ILE A 80 1.37 1.39 5.11
CA ILE A 80 1.84 2.24 6.20
C ILE A 80 2.77 1.41 7.08
N ALA A 81 3.68 2.09 7.78
CA ALA A 81 4.66 1.41 8.62
C ALA A 81 4.77 2.04 10.01
N VAL A 82 4.98 1.19 11.00
CA VAL A 82 5.55 1.55 12.30
C VAL A 82 6.88 0.83 12.36
N ALA A 83 7.99 1.55 12.56
CA ALA A 83 9.31 0.92 12.50
C ALA A 83 10.32 1.54 13.47
N ARG A 84 11.28 0.74 13.93
CA ARG A 84 12.43 1.23 14.70
C ARG A 84 13.52 1.82 13.79
N ASN A 85 13.69 1.25 12.59
CA ASN A 85 14.66 1.71 11.59
C ASN A 85 13.95 2.34 10.37
N PRO A 86 13.68 3.67 10.40
CA PRO A 86 12.89 4.32 9.37
C PRO A 86 13.59 4.36 8.01
N HIS A 87 14.93 4.30 7.99
CA HIS A 87 15.74 4.34 6.77
C HIS A 87 15.42 3.20 5.79
N LEU A 88 14.92 2.06 6.29
CA LEU A 88 14.54 0.92 5.46
C LEU A 88 13.29 1.21 4.59
N PHE A 89 12.48 2.20 4.98
CA PHE A 89 11.23 2.56 4.31
C PHE A 89 11.32 3.85 3.47
N GLU A 90 12.44 4.59 3.56
CA GLU A 90 12.59 5.91 2.91
C GLU A 90 12.31 5.90 1.40
N LYS A 91 12.68 4.81 0.70
CA LYS A 91 12.50 4.70 -0.74
C LYS A 91 11.05 4.47 -1.19
N TYR A 92 10.13 4.16 -0.26
CA TYR A 92 8.75 3.84 -0.57
C TYR A 92 7.79 5.02 -0.40
N GLU A 93 8.26 6.13 0.18
CA GLU A 93 7.46 7.35 0.40
C GLU A 93 6.11 7.08 1.11
N ILE A 94 6.08 6.11 2.03
CA ILE A 94 4.89 5.69 2.77
C ILE A 94 4.70 6.46 4.09
N PRO A 95 3.47 6.59 4.61
CA PRO A 95 3.25 7.04 5.98
C PRO A 95 3.96 6.14 6.99
N LEU A 96 4.85 6.74 7.80
CA LEU A 96 5.74 6.03 8.69
C LEU A 96 5.74 6.67 10.09
N LEU A 97 5.52 5.86 11.11
CA LEU A 97 5.72 6.22 12.51
C LEU A 97 7.03 5.61 13.02
N TRP A 98 7.94 6.47 13.44
CA TRP A 98 9.24 6.07 13.96
C TRP A 98 9.16 5.74 15.46
N LEU A 99 9.46 4.50 15.83
CA LEU A 99 9.60 4.08 17.23
C LEU A 99 10.93 4.58 17.79
N SER A 100 10.90 5.67 18.55
CA SER A 100 12.10 6.32 19.07
C SER A 100 11.82 7.14 20.34
N LYS A 101 12.80 7.18 21.24
CA LYS A 101 12.80 8.09 22.39
C LYS A 101 13.21 9.52 22.01
N VAL A 102 13.67 9.74 20.78
CA VAL A 102 14.02 11.08 20.28
C VAL A 102 12.74 11.84 19.95
N GLU A 103 12.61 13.05 20.49
CA GLU A 103 11.52 13.96 20.16
C GLU A 103 11.73 14.55 18.76
N LYS A 104 11.02 14.00 17.77
CA LYS A 104 11.01 14.44 16.37
C LYS A 104 9.59 14.28 15.82
N GLU A 105 9.28 15.01 14.76
CA GLU A 105 8.07 14.79 13.97
C GLU A 105 7.97 13.33 13.50
N ASN A 106 6.76 12.78 13.52
CA ASN A 106 6.45 11.38 13.21
C ASN A 106 7.26 10.36 14.03
N ALA A 107 7.73 10.74 15.23
CA ALA A 107 8.37 9.85 16.18
C ALA A 107 7.52 9.67 17.44
N VAL A 108 7.57 8.46 18.01
CA VAL A 108 6.85 8.12 19.24
C VAL A 108 7.70 7.20 20.11
N SER A 109 7.74 7.49 21.41
CA SER A 109 8.42 6.59 22.34
C SER A 109 7.69 5.25 22.43
N PRO A 110 8.41 4.12 22.45
CA PRO A 110 7.84 2.76 22.54
C PRO A 110 6.98 2.54 23.79
N THR A 111 7.12 3.38 24.82
CA THR A 111 6.30 3.33 26.04
C THR A 111 4.89 3.90 25.86
N HIS A 112 4.64 4.65 24.78
CA HIS A 112 3.33 5.26 24.51
C HIS A 112 2.48 4.36 23.61
N LEU A 113 2.16 3.15 24.06
CA LEU A 113 1.37 2.17 23.31
C LEU A 113 0.05 2.74 22.77
N GLU A 114 -0.66 3.55 23.56
CA GLU A 114 -1.91 4.20 23.14
C GLU A 114 -1.72 5.19 21.98
N LYS A 115 -0.60 5.92 21.95
CA LYS A 115 -0.31 6.84 20.85
C LYS A 115 0.04 6.09 19.57
N ILE A 116 0.76 4.98 19.69
CA ILE A 116 1.08 4.09 18.57
C ILE A 116 -0.21 3.51 18.00
N LEU A 117 -1.09 2.99 18.87
CA LEU A 117 -2.39 2.44 18.47
C LEU A 117 -3.22 3.48 17.75
N HIS A 118 -3.39 4.66 18.36
CA HIS A 118 -4.17 5.75 17.79
C HIS A 118 -3.63 6.13 16.41
N TRP A 119 -2.32 6.35 16.26
CA TRP A 119 -1.73 6.70 14.97
C TRP A 119 -1.99 5.61 13.92
N ALA A 120 -1.76 4.34 14.25
CA ALA A 120 -1.96 3.24 13.31
C ALA A 120 -3.43 3.17 12.86
N VAL A 121 -4.37 3.26 13.80
CA VAL A 121 -5.80 3.18 13.54
C VAL A 121 -6.32 4.42 12.80
N THR A 122 -5.82 5.62 13.04
CA THR A 122 -6.28 6.80 12.30
C THR A 122 -5.67 6.92 10.91
N THR A 123 -4.46 6.39 10.72
CA THR A 123 -3.73 6.48 9.44
C THR A 123 -4.17 5.39 8.46
N ILE A 124 -4.48 4.18 8.95
CA ILE A 124 -4.88 3.09 8.07
C ILE A 124 -6.30 3.27 7.55
N THR A 125 -6.52 3.01 6.25
CA THR A 125 -7.86 3.00 5.65
C THR A 125 -8.24 1.60 5.16
N ASN A 126 -9.31 1.46 4.38
CA ASN A 126 -9.81 0.16 3.97
C ASN A 126 -8.86 -0.53 2.98
N GLU A 127 -8.62 -1.82 3.14
CA GLU A 127 -7.77 -2.66 2.27
C GLU A 127 -6.26 -2.32 2.25
N HIS A 128 -5.78 -1.55 3.22
CA HIS A 128 -4.36 -1.21 3.37
C HIS A 128 -3.55 -2.36 3.99
N ALA A 129 -2.23 -2.19 4.05
CA ALA A 129 -1.33 -3.02 4.83
C ALA A 129 -0.56 -2.19 5.86
N LEU A 130 -0.51 -2.64 7.10
CA LEU A 130 0.34 -2.11 8.15
C LEU A 130 1.51 -3.07 8.40
N ILE A 131 2.73 -2.58 8.17
CA ILE A 131 3.95 -3.24 8.61
C ILE A 131 4.32 -2.71 9.98
N PHE A 132 4.52 -3.60 10.95
CA PHE A 132 4.89 -3.25 12.31
C PHE A 132 6.23 -3.91 12.66
N ASP A 133 7.29 -3.11 12.63
CA ASP A 133 8.65 -3.49 13.02
C ASP A 133 9.01 -2.87 14.38
N GLY A 134 9.49 -3.70 15.31
CA GLY A 134 9.91 -3.26 16.65
C GLY A 134 9.07 -3.82 17.81
N VAL A 135 8.40 -4.96 17.63
CA VAL A 135 7.66 -5.63 18.71
C VAL A 135 8.58 -5.97 19.88
N GLU A 136 9.78 -6.47 19.61
CA GLU A 136 10.79 -6.79 20.62
C GLU A 136 11.19 -5.54 21.39
N TYR A 137 11.25 -4.39 20.71
CA TYR A 137 11.55 -3.12 21.36
C TYR A 137 10.41 -2.68 22.29
N LEU A 138 9.16 -2.86 21.87
CA LEU A 138 8.02 -2.62 22.75
C LEU A 138 8.06 -3.54 23.98
N ILE A 139 8.35 -4.83 23.80
CA ILE A 139 8.42 -5.83 24.89
C ILE A 139 9.52 -5.45 25.87
N LEU A 140 10.69 -5.03 25.37
CA LEU A 140 11.81 -4.60 26.21
C LEU A 140 11.44 -3.42 27.12
N GLU A 141 10.63 -2.48 26.61
CA GLU A 141 10.30 -1.24 27.31
C GLU A 141 9.05 -1.37 28.20
N ASN A 142 8.12 -2.27 27.88
CA ASN A 142 6.82 -2.35 28.54
C ASN A 142 6.52 -3.71 29.21
N GLY A 143 7.33 -4.74 28.94
CA GLY A 143 7.00 -6.13 29.26
C GLY A 143 6.10 -6.79 28.22
N PHE A 144 5.99 -8.12 28.26
CA PHE A 144 5.26 -8.89 27.24
C PHE A 144 3.75 -8.68 27.32
N GLU A 145 3.14 -8.81 28.51
CA GLU A 145 1.68 -8.83 28.64
C GLU A 145 1.01 -7.52 28.18
N PRO A 146 1.53 -6.32 28.50
CA PRO A 146 0.98 -5.07 27.95
C PRO A 146 1.09 -5.00 26.43
N VAL A 147 2.23 -5.42 25.86
CA VAL A 147 2.45 -5.41 24.42
C VAL A 147 1.56 -6.42 23.72
N PHE A 148 1.39 -7.62 24.27
CA PHE A 148 0.51 -8.63 23.71
C PHE A 148 -0.95 -8.15 23.66
N ARG A 149 -1.45 -7.52 24.73
CA ARG A 149 -2.79 -6.89 24.72
C ARG A 149 -2.90 -5.78 23.68
N PHE A 150 -1.87 -4.94 23.56
CA PHE A 150 -1.79 -3.91 22.54
C PHE A 150 -1.84 -4.50 21.12
N LEU A 151 -1.07 -5.55 20.84
CA LEU A 151 -1.02 -6.20 19.52
C LEU A 151 -2.35 -6.86 19.16
N VAL A 152 -3.03 -7.49 20.12
CA VAL A 152 -4.37 -8.06 19.90
C VAL A 152 -5.39 -6.95 19.60
N ASN A 153 -5.38 -5.85 20.35
CA ASN A 153 -6.25 -4.71 20.06
C ASN A 153 -5.94 -4.10 18.69
N LEU A 154 -4.66 -3.90 18.37
CA LEU A 154 -4.23 -3.43 17.06
C LEU A 154 -4.75 -4.35 15.96
N LYS A 155 -4.55 -5.67 16.08
CA LYS A 155 -5.10 -6.65 15.13
C LYS A 155 -6.59 -6.44 14.90
N ASP A 156 -7.38 -6.42 15.96
CA ASP A 156 -8.85 -6.32 15.85
C ASP A 156 -9.26 -5.05 15.10
N GLN A 157 -8.63 -3.91 15.38
CA GLN A 157 -8.90 -2.64 14.69
C GLN A 157 -8.49 -2.65 13.22
N ILE A 158 -7.38 -3.30 12.87
CA ILE A 158 -6.90 -3.40 11.49
C ILE A 158 -7.83 -4.31 10.67
N LEU A 159 -8.24 -5.45 11.24
CA LEU A 159 -9.10 -6.41 10.55
C LEU A 159 -10.51 -5.86 10.27
N LEU A 160 -11.03 -4.97 11.12
CA LEU A 160 -12.30 -4.26 10.86
C LEU A 160 -12.28 -3.44 9.55
N LYS A 161 -11.10 -3.13 9.02
CA LYS A 161 -10.89 -2.35 7.79
C LYS A 161 -10.44 -3.21 6.60
N ASN A 162 -10.76 -4.50 6.62
CA ASN A 162 -10.35 -5.46 5.58
C ASN A 162 -8.84 -5.38 5.22
N SER A 163 -8.03 -5.01 6.20
CA SER A 163 -6.62 -4.66 6.02
C SER A 163 -5.70 -5.75 6.55
N VAL A 164 -4.44 -5.68 6.15
CA VAL A 164 -3.41 -6.66 6.54
C VAL A 164 -2.54 -6.06 7.64
N LEU A 165 -2.28 -6.83 8.69
CA LEU A 165 -1.26 -6.54 9.70
C LEU A 165 -0.10 -7.50 9.54
N VAL A 166 1.11 -7.00 9.35
CA VAL A 166 2.34 -7.80 9.37
C VAL A 166 3.20 -7.35 10.54
N LEU A 167 3.35 -8.23 11.53
CA LEU A 167 4.30 -8.05 12.62
C LEU A 167 5.64 -8.61 12.19
N VAL A 168 6.67 -7.78 12.24
CA VAL A 168 8.04 -8.20 11.95
C VAL A 168 8.71 -8.53 13.27
N VAL A 169 8.90 -9.83 13.52
CA VAL A 169 9.32 -10.36 14.83
C VAL A 169 10.22 -11.58 14.64
N ASP A 170 11.44 -11.52 15.14
CA ASP A 170 12.28 -12.72 15.27
C ASP A 170 11.90 -13.46 16.55
N GLU A 171 11.10 -14.51 16.40
CA GLU A 171 10.61 -15.32 17.51
C GLU A 171 11.73 -15.96 18.33
N ARG A 172 12.94 -16.11 17.78
CA ARG A 172 14.11 -16.63 18.50
C ARG A 172 14.63 -15.64 19.54
N ALA A 173 14.25 -14.37 19.44
CA ALA A 173 14.56 -13.34 20.42
C ALA A 173 13.56 -13.31 21.60
N LEU A 174 12.51 -14.14 21.56
CA LEU A 174 11.48 -14.21 22.60
C LEU A 174 11.62 -15.47 23.46
N GLU A 175 11.07 -15.41 24.68
CA GLU A 175 10.84 -16.61 25.46
C GLU A 175 9.88 -17.55 24.73
N GLU A 176 10.09 -18.87 24.85
CA GLU A 176 9.31 -19.90 24.15
C GLU A 176 7.80 -19.73 24.36
N LYS A 177 7.37 -19.45 25.60
CA LYS A 177 5.97 -19.21 25.94
C LYS A 177 5.39 -17.98 25.22
N HIS A 178 6.18 -16.92 25.05
CA HIS A 178 5.76 -15.68 24.39
C HIS A 178 5.65 -15.87 22.88
N ALA A 179 6.61 -16.57 22.27
CA ALA A 179 6.55 -16.95 20.87
C ALA A 179 5.30 -17.80 20.58
N PHE A 180 5.01 -18.81 21.40
CA PHE A 180 3.82 -19.66 21.23
C PHE A 180 2.51 -18.86 21.29
N LEU A 181 2.40 -17.91 22.23
CA LEU A 181 1.23 -17.03 22.33
C LEU A 181 1.06 -16.15 21.09
N LEU A 182 2.16 -15.60 20.56
CA LEU A 182 2.12 -14.83 19.32
C LEU A 182 1.70 -15.68 18.13
N GLN A 183 2.26 -16.87 17.94
CA GLN A 183 1.90 -17.77 16.83
C GLN A 183 0.42 -18.20 16.86
N ARG A 184 -0.15 -18.31 18.06
CA ARG A 184 -1.57 -18.62 18.22
C ARG A 184 -2.47 -17.47 17.76
N GLU A 185 -2.03 -16.22 17.93
CA GLU A 185 -2.80 -15.03 17.57
C GLU A 185 -2.54 -14.50 16.16
N PHE A 186 -1.35 -14.78 15.60
CA PHE A 186 -0.84 -14.24 14.34
C PHE A 186 -0.28 -15.37 13.46
N LYS A 187 -0.73 -15.45 12.21
CA LYS A 187 -0.32 -16.53 11.31
C LYS A 187 1.09 -16.26 10.77
N LYS A 188 2.02 -17.19 10.98
CA LYS A 188 3.36 -17.08 10.40
C LYS A 188 3.32 -17.13 8.86
N ILE A 189 4.04 -16.23 8.22
CA ILE A 189 4.20 -16.15 6.76
C ILE A 189 5.69 -16.11 6.40
N LEU A 190 6.03 -16.87 5.36
CA LEU A 190 7.33 -16.99 4.72
C LEU A 190 7.13 -17.55 3.32
#